data_AF-A0A4R1L7Z9-F1
#
_entry.id   AF-A0A4R1L7Z9-F1
#
_cell.length_a   1.000
_cell.length_b   1.000
_cell.length_c   1.000
_cell.angle_alpha   90.00
_cell.angle_beta   90.00
_cell.angle_gamma   90.00
#
_symmetry.space_group_name_H-M   'P 1'
#
loop_
_entity.id
_entity.type
_entity.pdbx_description
1 polymer ?
#
loop_
_entity_poly.entity_id
_entity_poly.type
_entity_poly.pdbx_seq_one_letter_code
_entity_poly.pdbx_strand_id
1 'polypeptide(L)'
;MPSHSPYIRIVQAAATVLLASAAAFAAPSSKPALPASFAGWQQQSSAPQSPTPADAAALKEFGLTQATAATYEHGAQKVTLQAFSFPDATGAYGAFTYFRQPDMRDLKIGNGGAANGTHYAFWSGATMVEADFARPDAAARHVLSELAAALPKTAGPEAIAPSLPAYLPAQSLDPASVHYSLGPASYAHDGGQLPAQIIDFSRDAEVVSGEYRARRGKGTLTLINYPTPQMALDREHAFAAALKANPSAFGASDPESLLVRRAGPLLAVTTGHLDPGEARKLLDDIHYNAGIVWSNTLAGSGEAKKTASLLLSIAYMTIALALAALVLGVFLGGGRALIRMARGKPLSTMNDDDFISLKLGR
;
A
#
# COMPACT_ATOMS: atom_id res chain seq x y z
N MET A 1 37.75 -55.66 -67.41
CA MET A 1 38.33 -54.35 -67.04
C MET A 1 37.52 -53.78 -65.87
N PRO A 2 38.19 -53.19 -64.88
CA PRO A 2 38.24 -53.78 -63.52
C PRO A 2 37.57 -52.85 -62.47
N SER A 3 36.94 -53.42 -61.43
CA SER A 3 37.48 -53.59 -60.07
C SER A 3 37.38 -52.35 -59.17
N HIS A 4 36.78 -52.53 -57.98
CA HIS A 4 37.19 -52.09 -56.63
C HIS A 4 35.92 -51.88 -55.78
N SER A 5 35.46 -52.90 -55.03
CA SER A 5 35.89 -53.34 -53.69
C SER A 5 35.49 -52.36 -52.57
N PRO A 6 34.72 -52.81 -51.55
CA PRO A 6 34.24 -51.98 -50.45
C PRO A 6 35.14 -52.12 -49.22
N TYR A 7 35.69 -51.01 -48.70
CA TYR A 7 36.32 -51.01 -47.38
C TYR A 7 36.14 -49.68 -46.64
N ILE A 8 35.46 -49.81 -45.49
CA ILE A 8 35.84 -49.26 -44.18
C ILE A 8 36.13 -47.76 -44.13
N ARG A 9 35.21 -47.00 -43.52
CA ARG A 9 35.56 -46.00 -42.48
C ARG A 9 34.48 -45.92 -41.41
N ILE A 10 34.72 -46.66 -40.33
CA ILE A 10 34.21 -46.40 -38.99
C ILE A 10 34.94 -45.15 -38.49
N VAL A 11 34.25 -44.04 -38.21
CA VAL A 11 34.72 -43.01 -37.28
C VAL A 11 33.54 -42.38 -36.53
N GLN A 12 33.39 -42.86 -35.30
CA GLN A 12 33.02 -42.17 -34.06
C GLN A 12 31.72 -41.35 -33.99
N ALA A 13 30.73 -41.97 -33.35
CA ALA A 13 29.72 -41.29 -32.55
C ALA A 13 30.30 -40.85 -31.19
N ALA A 14 30.19 -39.58 -30.87
CA ALA A 14 30.29 -39.05 -29.51
C ALA A 14 29.54 -37.71 -29.45
N ALA A 15 28.21 -37.77 -29.31
CA ALA A 15 27.39 -36.62 -28.97
C ALA A 15 27.10 -36.67 -27.46
N THR A 16 27.89 -35.92 -26.70
CA THR A 16 27.72 -35.70 -25.27
C THR A 16 26.44 -34.89 -25.04
N VAL A 17 25.42 -35.51 -24.44
CA VAL A 17 24.20 -34.81 -23.99
C VAL A 17 24.50 -34.11 -22.67
N LEU A 18 24.68 -32.79 -22.71
CA LEU A 18 24.65 -31.95 -21.51
C LEU A 18 23.18 -31.62 -21.19
N LEU A 19 22.64 -32.22 -20.13
CA LEU A 19 21.41 -31.73 -19.50
C LEU A 19 21.76 -30.47 -18.68
N ALA A 20 21.47 -29.30 -19.24
CA ALA A 20 21.41 -28.07 -18.46
C ALA A 20 20.04 -28.02 -17.74
N SER A 21 20.04 -28.32 -16.43
CA SER A 21 18.89 -28.07 -15.57
C SER A 21 18.81 -26.56 -15.29
N ALA A 22 17.99 -25.85 -16.06
CA ALA A 22 17.62 -24.48 -15.76
C ALA A 22 16.67 -24.48 -14.55
N ALA A 23 17.20 -24.23 -13.36
CA ALA A 23 16.38 -23.84 -12.23
C ALA A 23 15.77 -22.47 -12.55
N ALA A 24 14.49 -22.47 -12.94
CA ALA A 24 13.71 -21.25 -13.02
C ALA A 24 13.59 -20.67 -11.62
N PHE A 25 14.27 -19.56 -11.36
CA PHE A 25 13.94 -18.69 -10.23
C PHE A 25 12.51 -18.20 -10.47
N ALA A 26 11.55 -18.84 -9.79
CA ALA A 26 10.22 -18.27 -9.67
C ALA A 26 10.36 -16.92 -8.98
N ALA A 27 10.06 -15.84 -9.71
CA ALA A 27 9.91 -14.52 -9.11
C ALA A 27 8.93 -14.63 -7.93
N PRO A 28 9.13 -13.88 -6.83
CA PRO A 28 8.18 -13.86 -5.73
C PRO A 28 6.80 -13.54 -6.30
N SER A 29 5.82 -14.43 -6.08
CA SER A 29 4.45 -14.21 -6.51
C SER A 29 3.94 -12.98 -5.78
N SER A 30 3.88 -11.84 -6.48
CA SER A 30 3.17 -10.66 -5.98
C SER A 30 1.76 -11.10 -5.65
N LYS A 31 1.31 -10.77 -4.43
CA LYS A 31 -0.06 -11.06 -4.02
C LYS A 31 -0.99 -10.40 -5.04
N PRO A 32 -2.00 -11.10 -5.57
CA PRO A 32 -2.92 -10.51 -6.54
C PRO A 32 -3.52 -9.22 -5.99
N ALA A 33 -3.42 -8.12 -6.74
CA ALA A 33 -3.99 -6.83 -6.34
C ALA A 33 -5.52 -6.89 -6.22
N LEU A 34 -6.15 -7.80 -6.98
CA LEU A 34 -7.59 -8.02 -7.01
C LEU A 34 -7.94 -9.49 -6.66
N PRO A 35 -9.04 -9.74 -5.94
CA PRO A 35 -9.47 -11.09 -5.57
C PRO A 35 -10.13 -11.83 -6.75
N ALA A 36 -9.99 -13.15 -6.82
CA ALA A 36 -10.59 -13.96 -7.90
C ALA A 36 -12.13 -13.94 -7.95
N SER A 37 -12.77 -13.59 -6.83
CA SER A 37 -14.23 -13.38 -6.76
C SER A 37 -14.56 -12.50 -5.54
N PHE A 38 -15.68 -11.78 -5.62
CA PHE A 38 -16.20 -10.96 -4.51
C PHE A 38 -17.71 -10.75 -4.69
N ALA A 39 -18.49 -10.72 -3.61
CA ALA A 39 -19.93 -10.41 -3.64
C ALA A 39 -20.75 -11.11 -4.77
N GLY A 40 -20.41 -12.36 -5.11
CA GLY A 40 -21.06 -13.11 -6.20
C GLY A 40 -20.51 -12.86 -7.61
N TRP A 41 -19.59 -11.92 -7.78
CA TRP A 41 -18.88 -11.64 -9.02
C TRP A 41 -17.68 -12.55 -9.20
N GLN A 42 -17.53 -13.13 -10.40
CA GLN A 42 -16.41 -14.00 -10.76
C GLN A 42 -15.48 -13.31 -11.76
N GLN A 43 -14.18 -13.36 -11.50
CA GLN A 43 -13.17 -12.83 -12.39
C GLN A 43 -13.09 -13.68 -13.67
N GLN A 44 -13.24 -13.03 -14.83
CA GLN A 44 -13.09 -13.66 -16.14
C GLN A 44 -11.67 -13.49 -16.68
N SER A 45 -11.09 -12.31 -16.47
CA SER A 45 -9.74 -11.96 -16.90
C SER A 45 -9.08 -11.09 -15.85
N SER A 46 -7.76 -11.19 -15.75
CA SER A 46 -6.92 -10.26 -15.01
C SER A 46 -5.55 -10.24 -15.65
N ALA A 47 -5.05 -9.04 -15.93
CA ALA A 47 -3.73 -8.84 -16.50
C ALA A 47 -3.06 -7.63 -15.84
N PRO A 48 -1.72 -7.65 -15.68
CA PRO A 48 -0.96 -6.44 -15.41
C PRO A 48 -1.30 -5.39 -16.48
N GLN A 49 -1.53 -4.16 -16.04
CA GLN A 49 -1.80 -3.03 -16.91
C GLN A 49 -0.69 -2.00 -16.74
N SER A 50 -0.21 -1.42 -17.84
CA SER A 50 0.65 -0.24 -17.78
C SER A 50 -0.22 1.01 -17.72
N PRO A 51 0.11 2.01 -16.88
CA PRO A 51 -0.54 3.31 -16.90
C PRO A 51 -0.55 3.92 -18.31
N THR A 52 -1.58 4.71 -18.62
CA THR A 52 -1.58 5.46 -19.87
C THR A 52 -0.43 6.47 -19.88
N PRO A 53 0.07 6.91 -21.05
CA PRO A 53 1.13 7.93 -21.10
C PRO A 53 0.76 9.25 -20.41
N ALA A 54 -0.53 9.59 -20.33
CA ALA A 54 -1.02 10.78 -19.65
C ALA A 54 -0.88 10.65 -18.11
N ASP A 55 -1.20 9.47 -17.58
CA ASP A 55 -1.26 9.24 -16.14
C ASP A 55 0.07 8.74 -15.56
N ALA A 56 0.95 8.18 -16.40
CA ALA A 56 2.18 7.51 -15.98
C ALA A 56 3.10 8.39 -15.13
N ALA A 57 3.21 9.68 -15.45
CA ALA A 57 4.05 10.60 -14.69
C ALA A 57 3.47 10.88 -13.30
N ALA A 58 2.17 11.17 -13.20
CA ALA A 58 1.49 11.42 -11.92
C ALA A 58 1.48 10.16 -11.04
N LEU A 59 1.15 9.00 -11.61
CA LEU A 59 1.15 7.73 -10.86
C LEU A 59 2.54 7.33 -10.38
N LYS A 60 3.60 7.70 -11.12
CA LYS A 60 4.97 7.54 -10.67
C LYS A 60 5.30 8.43 -9.48
N GLU A 61 4.82 9.67 -9.45
CA GLU A 61 4.99 10.58 -8.31
C GLU A 61 4.28 10.05 -7.05
N PHE A 62 3.14 9.38 -7.21
CA PHE A 62 2.44 8.69 -6.12
C PHE A 62 3.10 7.36 -5.70
N GLY A 63 4.14 6.91 -6.40
CA GLY A 63 4.88 5.68 -6.08
C GLY A 63 4.20 4.39 -6.54
N LEU A 64 3.50 4.41 -7.68
CA LEU A 64 2.84 3.22 -8.24
C LEU A 64 3.79 2.00 -8.29
N THR A 65 3.37 0.91 -7.63
CA THR A 65 4.13 -0.35 -7.57
C THR A 65 3.57 -1.41 -8.52
N GLN A 66 2.24 -1.45 -8.65
CA GLN A 66 1.54 -2.41 -9.48
C GLN A 66 0.24 -1.78 -10.00
N ALA A 67 -0.03 -1.96 -11.29
CA ALA A 67 -1.33 -1.69 -11.90
C ALA A 67 -1.87 -2.98 -12.52
N THR A 68 -3.16 -3.26 -12.30
CA THR A 68 -3.81 -4.49 -12.75
C THR A 68 -5.22 -4.17 -13.22
N ALA A 69 -5.58 -4.66 -14.41
CA ALA A 69 -6.94 -4.57 -14.92
C ALA A 69 -7.58 -5.96 -14.93
N ALA A 70 -8.84 -6.02 -14.51
CA ALA A 70 -9.59 -7.27 -14.44
C ALA A 70 -11.04 -7.04 -14.83
N THR A 71 -11.64 -8.02 -15.50
CA THR A 71 -13.08 -8.00 -15.84
C THR A 71 -13.79 -9.06 -15.02
N TYR A 72 -14.90 -8.67 -14.40
CA TYR A 72 -15.75 -9.56 -13.61
C TYR A 72 -17.15 -9.64 -14.22
N GLU A 73 -17.79 -10.78 -14.01
CA GLU A 73 -19.17 -11.02 -14.44
C GLU A 73 -20.02 -11.51 -13.26
N HIS A 74 -21.29 -11.11 -13.28
CA HIS A 74 -22.33 -11.64 -12.39
C HIS A 74 -23.64 -11.72 -13.17
N GLY A 75 -23.98 -12.93 -13.61
CA GLY A 75 -25.10 -13.16 -14.53
C GLY A 75 -24.91 -12.42 -15.86
N ALA A 76 -25.77 -11.45 -16.16
CA ALA A 76 -25.68 -10.62 -17.36
C ALA A 76 -24.95 -9.27 -17.15
N GLN A 77 -24.47 -9.00 -15.92
CA GLN A 77 -23.74 -7.78 -15.60
C GLN A 77 -22.24 -8.00 -15.75
N LYS A 78 -21.53 -6.95 -16.17
CA LYS A 78 -20.07 -6.93 -16.31
C LYS A 78 -19.51 -5.66 -15.66
N VAL A 79 -18.37 -5.79 -15.01
CA VAL A 79 -17.60 -4.67 -14.46
C VAL A 79 -16.13 -4.82 -14.82
N THR A 80 -15.53 -3.74 -15.29
CA THR A 80 -14.09 -3.64 -15.50
C THR A 80 -13.50 -2.90 -14.32
N LEU A 81 -12.49 -3.49 -13.68
CA LEU A 81 -11.77 -2.92 -12.56
C LEU A 81 -10.35 -2.59 -12.98
N GLN A 82 -9.87 -1.42 -12.60
CA GLN A 82 -8.46 -1.04 -12.66
C GLN A 82 -7.98 -0.78 -11.24
N ALA A 83 -7.02 -1.57 -10.77
CA ALA A 83 -6.46 -1.44 -9.43
C ALA A 83 -5.01 -0.94 -9.51
N PHE A 84 -4.72 0.11 -8.77
CA PHE A 84 -3.41 0.72 -8.61
C PHE A 84 -2.95 0.52 -7.16
N SER A 85 -1.80 -0.13 -6.98
CA SER A 85 -1.20 -0.41 -5.67
C SER A 85 -0.01 0.50 -5.42
N PHE A 86 0.07 1.03 -4.21
CA PHE A 86 1.05 2.00 -3.75
C PHE A 86 1.77 1.48 -2.49
N PRO A 87 2.90 2.08 -2.08
CA PRO A 87 3.56 1.72 -0.82
C PRO A 87 2.73 2.11 0.41
N ASP A 88 1.89 3.15 0.32
CA ASP A 88 1.12 3.69 1.44
C ASP A 88 -0.23 4.28 1.02
N ALA A 89 -1.01 4.70 2.01
CA ALA A 89 -2.29 5.38 1.86
C ALA A 89 -2.16 6.78 1.23
N THR A 90 -0.99 7.43 1.31
CA THR A 90 -0.75 8.74 0.71
C THR A 90 -0.75 8.64 -0.81
N GLY A 91 -0.04 7.66 -1.39
CA GLY A 91 -0.06 7.39 -2.82
C GLY A 91 -1.45 7.00 -3.33
N ALA A 92 -2.16 6.15 -2.59
CA ALA A 92 -3.53 5.72 -2.95
C ALA A 92 -4.54 6.88 -2.88
N TYR A 93 -4.45 7.73 -1.86
CA TYR A 93 -5.29 8.93 -1.75
C TYR A 93 -5.00 9.94 -2.87
N GLY A 94 -3.72 10.18 -3.18
CA GLY A 94 -3.34 11.07 -4.28
C GLY A 94 -3.83 10.59 -5.64
N ALA A 95 -3.72 9.29 -5.93
CA ALA A 95 -4.30 8.70 -7.13
C ALA A 95 -5.83 8.79 -7.14
N PHE A 96 -6.49 8.61 -5.98
CA PHE A 96 -7.94 8.78 -5.87
C PHE A 96 -8.38 10.20 -6.20
N THR A 97 -7.71 11.22 -5.67
CA THR A 97 -8.05 12.61 -6.00
C THR A 97 -7.71 12.95 -7.45
N TYR A 98 -6.66 12.37 -8.02
CA TYR A 98 -6.27 12.56 -9.41
C TYR A 98 -7.31 12.04 -10.42
N PHE A 99 -7.85 10.84 -10.19
CA PHE A 99 -8.88 10.27 -11.08
C PHE A 99 -10.31 10.72 -10.74
N ARG A 100 -10.48 11.47 -9.65
CA ARG A 100 -11.79 11.97 -9.25
C ARG A 100 -12.23 13.08 -10.21
N GLN A 101 -13.37 12.85 -10.87
CA GLN A 101 -13.94 13.86 -11.77
C GLN A 101 -14.84 14.85 -10.99
N PRO A 102 -14.95 16.12 -11.43
CA PRO A 102 -15.72 17.15 -10.72
C PRO A 102 -17.22 16.84 -10.53
N ASP A 103 -17.80 15.99 -11.36
CA ASP A 103 -19.21 15.60 -11.30
C ASP A 103 -19.46 14.30 -10.49
N MET A 104 -18.38 13.65 -10.00
CA MET A 104 -18.49 12.51 -9.13
C MET A 104 -18.99 12.90 -7.73
N ARG A 105 -20.01 12.19 -7.28
CA ARG A 105 -20.58 12.35 -5.94
C ARG A 105 -19.86 11.45 -4.94
N ASP A 106 -19.61 11.98 -3.74
CA ASP A 106 -19.00 11.22 -2.65
C ASP A 106 -19.81 9.97 -2.30
N LEU A 107 -19.08 8.87 -2.08
CA LEU A 107 -19.58 7.59 -1.61
C LEU A 107 -18.68 7.06 -0.51
N LYS A 108 -19.30 6.38 0.46
CA LYS A 108 -18.57 5.65 1.51
C LYS A 108 -18.28 4.24 1.01
N ILE A 109 -17.09 4.06 0.45
CA ILE A 109 -16.49 2.79 0.02
C ILE A 109 -15.03 2.81 0.50
N GLY A 110 -14.58 1.76 1.20
CA GLY A 110 -13.22 1.73 1.76
C GLY A 110 -12.92 2.93 2.67
N ASN A 111 -11.80 3.60 2.41
CA ASN A 111 -11.40 4.83 3.10
C ASN A 111 -12.03 6.09 2.47
N GLY A 112 -12.42 6.04 1.20
CA GLY A 112 -13.11 7.10 0.48
C GLY A 112 -13.43 6.68 -0.95
N GLY A 113 -14.54 7.17 -1.49
CA GLY A 113 -14.93 6.88 -2.87
C GLY A 113 -15.83 7.95 -3.45
N ALA A 114 -15.99 7.92 -4.77
CA ALA A 114 -16.87 8.80 -5.51
C ALA A 114 -17.40 8.07 -6.76
N ALA A 115 -18.53 8.52 -7.28
CA ALA A 115 -19.10 7.93 -8.51
C ALA A 115 -19.87 8.91 -9.36
N ASN A 116 -19.89 8.62 -10.66
CA ASN A 116 -20.72 9.27 -11.65
C ASN A 116 -21.30 8.21 -12.61
N GLY A 117 -22.61 7.98 -12.52
CA GLY A 117 -23.31 7.00 -13.35
C GLY A 117 -22.78 5.57 -13.15
N THR A 118 -22.02 5.08 -14.12
CA THR A 118 -21.41 3.75 -14.15
C THR A 118 -19.95 3.72 -13.72
N HIS A 119 -19.33 4.88 -13.55
CA HIS A 119 -17.93 5.04 -13.19
C HIS A 119 -17.80 5.29 -11.69
N TYR A 120 -16.96 4.50 -11.03
CA TYR A 120 -16.69 4.58 -9.60
C TYR A 120 -15.19 4.66 -9.39
N ALA A 121 -14.74 5.52 -8.48
CA ALA A 121 -13.36 5.54 -8.01
C ALA A 121 -13.40 5.43 -6.49
N PHE A 122 -12.56 4.58 -5.90
CA PHE A 122 -12.41 4.51 -4.45
C PHE A 122 -11.01 4.06 -4.08
N TRP A 123 -10.65 4.25 -2.81
CA TRP A 123 -9.39 3.76 -2.28
C TRP A 123 -9.59 3.07 -0.93
N SER A 124 -8.73 2.10 -0.64
CA SER A 124 -8.73 1.31 0.58
C SER A 124 -7.29 0.95 0.93
N GLY A 125 -6.80 1.41 2.09
CA GLY A 125 -5.39 1.27 2.45
C GLY A 125 -4.47 1.89 1.39
N ALA A 126 -3.52 1.10 0.88
CA ALA A 126 -2.59 1.53 -0.16
C ALA A 126 -3.03 1.13 -1.59
N THR A 127 -4.33 0.90 -1.82
CA THR A 127 -4.86 0.54 -3.14
C THR A 127 -5.97 1.49 -3.56
N MET A 128 -5.88 2.01 -4.78
CA MET A 128 -6.93 2.77 -5.46
C MET A 128 -7.54 1.90 -6.56
N VAL A 129 -8.85 1.95 -6.71
CA VAL A 129 -9.60 1.17 -7.70
C VAL A 129 -10.56 2.08 -8.46
N GLU A 130 -10.49 2.02 -9.78
CA GLU A 130 -11.55 2.47 -10.68
C GLU A 130 -12.40 1.28 -11.10
N ALA A 131 -13.71 1.47 -11.15
CA ALA A 131 -14.68 0.47 -11.54
C ALA A 131 -15.68 1.03 -12.54
N ASP A 132 -15.73 0.40 -13.71
CA ASP A 132 -16.60 0.75 -14.82
C ASP A 132 -17.63 -0.35 -15.02
N PHE A 133 -18.88 -0.08 -14.63
CA PHE A 133 -19.99 -1.00 -14.85
C PHE A 133 -20.52 -0.86 -16.27
N ALA A 134 -20.79 -1.98 -16.95
CA ALA A 134 -21.37 -1.95 -18.29
C ALA A 134 -22.76 -1.30 -18.32
N ARG A 135 -23.49 -1.34 -17.20
CA ARG A 135 -24.82 -0.74 -16.99
C ARG A 135 -24.95 -0.28 -15.54
N PRO A 136 -25.78 0.73 -15.24
CA PRO A 136 -26.04 1.14 -13.86
C PRO A 136 -26.54 -0.04 -13.02
N ASP A 137 -25.95 -0.22 -11.84
CA ASP A 137 -26.31 -1.26 -10.87
C ASP A 137 -26.62 -0.62 -9.52
N ALA A 138 -27.84 -0.81 -9.02
CA ALA A 138 -28.28 -0.30 -7.73
C ALA A 138 -27.49 -0.91 -6.55
N ALA A 139 -26.92 -2.11 -6.74
CA ALA A 139 -26.10 -2.79 -5.75
C ALA A 139 -24.60 -2.41 -5.83
N ALA A 140 -24.18 -1.60 -6.82
CA ALA A 140 -22.77 -1.30 -7.08
C ALA A 140 -22.02 -0.84 -5.82
N ARG A 141 -22.59 0.08 -5.03
CA ARG A 141 -21.96 0.57 -3.80
C ARG A 141 -21.68 -0.54 -2.79
N HIS A 142 -22.63 -1.46 -2.59
CA HIS A 142 -22.48 -2.58 -1.67
C HIS A 142 -21.42 -3.56 -2.19
N VAL A 143 -21.52 -3.93 -3.46
CA VAL A 143 -20.58 -4.81 -4.16
C VAL A 143 -19.14 -4.28 -4.07
N LEU A 144 -18.92 -2.99 -4.33
CA LEU A 144 -17.60 -2.36 -4.22
C LEU A 144 -17.12 -2.22 -2.78
N SER A 145 -18.04 -2.14 -1.80
CA SER A 145 -17.66 -2.14 -0.37
C SER A 145 -17.11 -3.51 0.07
N GLU A 146 -17.72 -4.60 -0.42
CA GLU A 146 -17.21 -5.96 -0.22
C GLU A 146 -15.86 -6.16 -0.90
N LEU A 147 -15.70 -5.64 -2.12
CA LEU A 147 -14.40 -5.61 -2.80
C LEU A 147 -13.35 -4.87 -1.96
N ALA A 148 -13.67 -3.66 -1.46
CA ALA A 148 -12.78 -2.87 -0.63
C ALA A 148 -12.34 -3.59 0.65
N ALA A 149 -13.22 -4.43 1.23
CA ALA A 149 -12.92 -5.25 2.39
C ALA A 149 -12.01 -6.45 2.06
N ALA A 150 -12.06 -6.93 0.82
CA ALA A 150 -11.25 -8.05 0.31
C ALA A 150 -9.86 -7.64 -0.21
N LEU A 151 -9.64 -6.34 -0.46
CA LEU A 151 -8.34 -5.81 -0.90
C LEU A 151 -7.23 -6.07 0.13
N PRO A 152 -5.95 -6.10 -0.30
CA PRO A 152 -4.82 -6.18 0.61
C PRO A 152 -4.88 -5.09 1.69
N LYS A 153 -4.88 -5.49 2.95
CA LYS A 153 -4.92 -4.55 4.07
C LYS A 153 -3.53 -4.01 4.35
N THR A 154 -3.41 -2.69 4.35
CA THR A 154 -2.24 -1.97 4.87
C THR A 154 -2.44 -1.70 6.35
N ALA A 155 -1.38 -1.81 7.16
CA ALA A 155 -1.44 -1.59 8.60
C ALA A 155 -0.27 -0.74 9.08
N GLY A 156 -0.40 -0.13 10.26
CA GLY A 156 0.63 0.74 10.81
C GLY A 156 0.66 2.12 10.13
N PRO A 157 1.82 2.80 10.12
CA PRO A 157 1.96 4.15 9.58
C PRO A 157 1.56 4.27 8.10
N GLU A 158 1.81 3.24 7.29
CA GLU A 158 1.49 3.19 5.87
C GLU A 158 -0.02 3.23 5.58
N ALA A 159 -0.87 2.93 6.57
CA ALA A 159 -2.33 2.99 6.43
C ALA A 159 -2.91 4.37 6.77
N ILE A 160 -2.09 5.32 7.21
CA ILE A 160 -2.54 6.64 7.65
C ILE A 160 -2.72 7.53 6.41
N ALA A 161 -3.95 8.03 6.21
CA ALA A 161 -4.26 8.98 5.16
C ALA A 161 -3.46 10.28 5.33
N PRO A 162 -3.17 11.02 4.24
CA PRO A 162 -2.49 12.30 4.35
C PRO A 162 -3.31 13.27 5.19
N SER A 163 -2.64 13.98 6.10
CA SER A 163 -3.31 14.92 7.01
C SER A 163 -3.59 16.28 6.36
N LEU A 164 -2.86 16.61 5.28
CA LEU A 164 -2.92 17.91 4.63
C LEU A 164 -4.34 18.34 4.19
N PRO A 165 -5.17 17.47 3.57
CA PRO A 165 -6.54 17.83 3.20
C PRO A 165 -7.43 18.23 4.39
N ALA A 166 -7.14 17.76 5.60
CA ALA A 166 -7.93 18.10 6.79
C ALA A 166 -7.75 19.56 7.25
N TYR A 167 -6.72 20.25 6.76
CA TYR A 167 -6.52 21.68 7.03
C TYR A 167 -7.30 22.59 6.08
N LEU A 168 -7.98 22.06 5.06
CA LEU A 168 -8.85 22.84 4.19
C LEU A 168 -10.12 23.25 4.96
N PRO A 169 -10.48 24.54 5.02
CA PRO A 169 -11.75 24.98 5.58
C PRO A 169 -12.94 24.32 4.89
N ALA A 170 -13.78 23.60 5.64
CA ALA A 170 -14.93 22.91 5.04
C ALA A 170 -16.03 23.88 4.55
N GLN A 171 -16.05 25.12 5.04
CA GLN A 171 -17.07 26.10 4.67
C GLN A 171 -16.88 26.55 3.21
N SER A 172 -17.91 26.39 2.39
CA SER A 172 -17.94 26.79 0.97
C SER A 172 -16.98 26.04 0.03
N LEU A 173 -16.22 25.08 0.54
CA LEU A 173 -15.41 24.16 -0.25
C LEU A 173 -16.32 23.30 -1.14
N ASP A 174 -15.92 23.10 -2.39
CA ASP A 174 -16.45 22.04 -3.24
C ASP A 174 -15.65 20.75 -3.00
N PRO A 175 -16.20 19.74 -2.30
CA PRO A 175 -15.44 18.53 -1.96
C PRO A 175 -14.95 17.76 -3.18
N ALA A 176 -15.63 17.89 -4.33
CA ALA A 176 -15.26 17.23 -5.57
C ALA A 176 -14.06 17.87 -6.26
N SER A 177 -13.68 19.08 -5.86
CA SER A 177 -12.53 19.82 -6.40
C SER A 177 -11.23 19.63 -5.61
N VAL A 178 -11.27 18.82 -4.54
CA VAL A 178 -10.10 18.59 -3.70
C VAL A 178 -9.10 17.72 -4.46
N HIS A 179 -7.95 18.30 -4.78
CA HIS A 179 -6.88 17.63 -5.49
C HIS A 179 -5.61 17.58 -4.65
N TYR A 180 -5.05 16.40 -4.46
CA TYR A 180 -3.80 16.18 -3.72
C TYR A 180 -2.68 15.77 -4.66
N SER A 181 -1.51 16.37 -4.49
CA SER A 181 -0.38 16.23 -5.39
C SER A 181 0.93 16.10 -4.63
N LEU A 182 1.78 15.18 -5.08
CA LEU A 182 3.13 14.96 -4.55
C LEU A 182 4.22 15.47 -5.50
N GLY A 183 3.85 15.89 -6.71
CA GLY A 183 4.79 16.35 -7.70
C GLY A 183 4.16 17.23 -8.78
N PRO A 184 4.99 17.74 -9.71
CA PRO A 184 4.54 18.65 -10.74
C PRO A 184 3.55 18.02 -11.74
N ALA A 185 3.68 16.74 -12.06
CA ALA A 185 2.79 16.07 -13.03
C ALA A 185 1.40 15.83 -12.46
N SER A 186 1.33 15.34 -11.21
CA SER A 186 0.07 15.21 -10.48
C SER A 186 -0.59 16.58 -10.28
N TYR A 187 0.17 17.61 -9.92
CA TYR A 187 -0.36 18.96 -9.71
C TYR A 187 -0.89 19.64 -10.97
N ALA A 188 -0.28 19.40 -12.13
CA ALA A 188 -0.68 20.03 -13.39
C ALA A 188 -2.03 19.50 -13.93
N HIS A 189 -2.47 18.31 -13.51
CA HIS A 189 -3.64 17.63 -14.05
C HIS A 189 -4.93 18.47 -13.98
N ASP A 190 -5.20 19.11 -12.83
CA ASP A 190 -6.40 19.92 -12.62
C ASP A 190 -6.16 21.41 -12.89
N GLY A 191 -5.16 21.73 -13.71
CA GLY A 191 -4.87 23.10 -14.15
C GLY A 191 -4.06 23.93 -13.15
N GLY A 192 -3.31 23.28 -12.24
CA GLY A 192 -2.43 23.85 -11.21
C GLY A 192 -2.14 25.35 -11.34
N GLN A 193 -2.74 26.16 -10.48
CA GLN A 193 -2.80 27.63 -10.63
C GLN A 193 -1.52 28.36 -10.20
N LEU A 194 -0.64 27.65 -9.50
CA LEU A 194 0.65 28.17 -9.03
C LEU A 194 1.80 27.57 -9.85
N PRO A 195 2.85 28.33 -10.19
CA PRO A 195 4.00 27.76 -10.87
C PRO A 195 4.69 26.67 -10.04
N ALA A 196 4.79 25.46 -10.58
CA ALA A 196 5.41 24.32 -9.90
C ALA A 196 6.88 24.58 -9.50
N GLN A 197 7.58 25.46 -10.22
CA GLN A 197 8.95 25.87 -9.92
C GLN A 197 9.06 26.69 -8.62
N ILE A 198 8.00 27.42 -8.25
CA ILE A 198 7.98 28.21 -7.01
C ILE A 198 7.61 27.31 -5.83
N ILE A 199 6.66 26.38 -6.05
CA ILE A 199 6.32 25.32 -5.06
C ILE A 199 7.57 24.51 -4.71
N ASP A 200 8.38 24.16 -5.71
CA ASP A 200 9.61 23.38 -5.57
C ASP A 200 9.37 22.00 -4.96
N PHE A 201 8.69 21.12 -5.71
CA PHE A 201 8.42 19.72 -5.32
C PHE A 201 9.69 18.90 -5.03
N SER A 202 10.88 19.36 -5.41
CA SER A 202 12.16 18.70 -5.05
C SER A 202 12.46 18.75 -3.55
N ARG A 203 11.68 19.53 -2.79
CA ARG A 203 11.76 19.72 -1.35
C ARG A 203 10.73 18.89 -0.57
N ASP A 204 10.27 17.78 -1.14
CA ASP A 204 9.23 16.90 -0.59
C ASP A 204 7.97 17.69 -0.18
N ALA A 205 7.57 18.62 -1.05
CA ALA A 205 6.38 19.44 -0.85
C ALA A 205 5.13 18.63 -1.17
N GLU A 206 4.21 18.54 -0.21
CA GLU A 206 2.87 18.01 -0.46
C GLU A 206 1.91 19.17 -0.72
N VAL A 207 1.05 19.02 -1.73
CA VAL A 207 0.13 20.08 -2.12
C VAL A 207 -1.30 19.56 -2.09
N VAL A 208 -2.21 20.33 -1.52
CA VAL A 208 -3.65 20.13 -1.70
C VAL A 208 -4.27 21.43 -2.21
N SER A 209 -5.11 21.34 -3.24
CA SER A 209 -5.90 22.45 -3.74
C SER A 209 -7.39 22.14 -3.62
N GLY A 210 -8.21 23.16 -3.42
CA GLY A 210 -9.67 23.03 -3.45
C GLY A 210 -10.32 24.32 -3.93
N GLU A 211 -11.40 24.18 -4.70
CA GLU A 211 -12.25 25.28 -5.13
C GLU A 211 -13.27 25.68 -4.06
N TYR A 212 -13.42 26.97 -3.87
CA TYR A 212 -14.37 27.59 -2.95
C TYR A 212 -15.37 28.43 -3.71
N ARG A 213 -16.64 28.29 -3.33
CA ARG A 213 -17.70 29.16 -3.82
C ARG A 213 -17.59 30.52 -3.15
N ALA A 214 -17.36 31.55 -3.95
CA ALA A 214 -17.22 32.93 -3.53
C ALA A 214 -18.34 33.80 -4.12
N ARG A 215 -18.52 35.02 -3.62
CA ARG A 215 -19.56 35.94 -4.15
C ARG A 215 -19.27 36.41 -5.57
N ARG A 216 -18.00 36.67 -5.87
CA ARG A 216 -17.53 37.14 -7.19
C ARG A 216 -17.25 36.02 -8.18
N GLY A 217 -17.28 34.76 -7.76
CA GLY A 217 -17.03 33.62 -8.64
C GLY A 217 -16.47 32.43 -7.89
N LYS A 218 -15.47 31.77 -8.49
CA LYS A 218 -14.74 30.68 -7.87
C LYS A 218 -13.37 31.17 -7.41
N GLY A 219 -12.98 30.76 -6.22
CA GLY A 219 -11.62 30.90 -5.71
C GLY A 219 -10.98 29.55 -5.50
N THR A 220 -9.66 29.50 -5.50
CA THR A 220 -8.92 28.29 -5.14
C THR A 220 -8.04 28.60 -3.94
N LEU A 221 -8.05 27.69 -2.97
CA LEU A 221 -7.08 27.69 -1.88
C LEU A 221 -6.14 26.51 -2.11
N THR A 222 -4.86 26.81 -2.22
CA THR A 222 -3.79 25.82 -2.30
C THR A 222 -2.99 25.85 -1.01
N LEU A 223 -2.93 24.71 -0.33
CA LEU A 223 -2.06 24.50 0.82
C LEU A 223 -0.86 23.68 0.39
N ILE A 224 0.32 24.12 0.82
CA ILE A 224 1.58 23.47 0.56
C ILE A 224 2.21 23.14 1.91
N ASN A 225 2.45 21.86 2.18
CA ASN A 225 3.15 21.41 3.36
C ASN A 225 4.61 21.13 3.01
N TYR A 226 5.52 21.77 3.75
CA TYR A 226 6.94 21.47 3.65
C TYR A 226 7.43 20.66 4.86
N PRO A 227 8.43 19.78 4.69
CA PRO A 227 8.95 18.96 5.79
C PRO A 227 9.43 19.76 7.01
N THR A 228 9.87 21.01 6.80
CA THR A 228 10.33 21.88 7.89
C THR A 228 9.76 23.30 7.80
N PRO A 229 9.53 23.97 8.95
CA PRO A 229 9.11 25.38 8.96
C PRO A 229 10.11 26.33 8.28
N GLN A 230 11.41 26.01 8.30
CA GLN A 230 12.45 26.78 7.63
C GLN A 230 12.31 26.72 6.12
N MET A 231 11.97 25.55 5.57
CA MET A 231 11.66 25.41 4.14
C MET A 231 10.41 26.20 3.78
N ALA A 232 9.36 26.14 4.60
CA ALA A 232 8.15 26.93 4.39
C ALA A 232 8.43 28.45 4.38
N LEU A 233 9.30 28.94 5.27
CA LEU A 233 9.72 30.34 5.32
C LEU A 233 10.50 30.76 4.06
N ASP A 234 11.47 29.95 3.65
CA ASP A 234 12.24 30.20 2.42
C ASP A 234 11.31 30.25 1.18
N ARG A 235 10.32 29.36 1.13
CA ARG A 235 9.33 29.34 0.05
C ARG A 235 8.37 30.53 0.11
N GLU A 236 7.92 30.95 1.30
CA GLU A 236 7.15 32.19 1.48
C GLU A 236 7.88 33.40 0.87
N HIS A 237 9.19 33.54 1.12
CA HIS A 237 10.00 34.59 0.50
C HIS A 237 10.09 34.47 -1.03
N ALA A 238 10.23 33.25 -1.56
CA ALA A 238 10.24 33.00 -3.00
C ALA A 238 8.89 33.36 -3.65
N PHE A 239 7.76 33.01 -3.02
CA PHE A 239 6.42 33.40 -3.45
C PHE A 239 6.25 34.92 -3.46
N ALA A 240 6.66 35.61 -2.38
CA ALA A 240 6.59 37.07 -2.30
C ALA A 240 7.44 37.76 -3.39
N ALA A 241 8.64 37.25 -3.65
CA ALA A 241 9.52 37.77 -4.70
C ALA A 241 8.92 37.56 -6.10
N ALA A 242 8.39 36.37 -6.37
CA ALA A 242 7.76 36.04 -7.64
C ALA A 242 6.48 36.85 -7.86
N LEU A 243 5.66 37.05 -6.82
CA LEU A 243 4.48 37.89 -6.85
C LEU A 243 4.84 39.34 -7.21
N LYS A 244 5.89 39.89 -6.60
CA LYS A 244 6.38 41.24 -6.92
C LYS A 244 6.91 41.35 -8.36
N ALA A 245 7.57 40.30 -8.85
CA ALA A 245 8.18 40.31 -10.17
C ALA A 245 7.16 40.11 -11.29
N ASN A 246 6.23 39.16 -11.13
CA ASN A 246 5.21 38.84 -12.12
C ASN A 246 3.93 38.30 -11.46
N PRO A 247 2.98 39.17 -11.07
CA PRO A 247 1.70 38.75 -10.50
C PRO A 247 0.89 37.84 -11.43
N SER A 248 1.03 38.01 -12.74
CA SER A 248 0.30 37.22 -13.74
C SER A 248 0.76 35.76 -13.84
N ALA A 249 1.86 35.39 -13.18
CA ALA A 249 2.33 34.01 -13.10
C ALA A 249 1.43 33.12 -12.21
N PHE A 250 0.56 33.70 -11.38
CA PHE A 250 -0.28 33.00 -10.41
C PHE A 250 -1.72 32.82 -10.90
N GLY A 251 -1.85 32.42 -12.17
CA GLY A 251 -3.13 32.24 -12.84
C GLY A 251 -3.88 33.55 -13.13
N ALA A 252 -5.10 33.43 -13.66
CA ALA A 252 -6.02 34.55 -13.83
C ALA A 252 -6.65 34.94 -12.48
N SER A 253 -5.82 35.44 -11.56
CA SER A 253 -6.21 35.84 -10.22
C SER A 253 -6.33 37.36 -10.12
N ASP A 254 -7.35 37.84 -9.41
CA ASP A 254 -7.42 39.25 -9.05
C ASP A 254 -6.27 39.59 -8.07
N PRO A 255 -5.59 40.74 -8.21
CA PRO A 255 -4.47 41.09 -7.32
C PRO A 255 -4.83 41.08 -5.83
N GLU A 256 -6.11 41.31 -5.52
CA GLU A 256 -6.65 41.33 -4.15
C GLU A 256 -6.98 39.94 -3.60
N SER A 257 -7.18 38.94 -4.47
CA SER A 257 -7.43 37.55 -4.09
C SER A 257 -6.13 36.77 -3.89
N LEU A 258 -5.03 37.26 -4.45
CA LEU A 258 -3.71 36.64 -4.39
C LEU A 258 -3.01 36.95 -3.07
N LEU A 259 -3.30 36.14 -2.06
CA LEU A 259 -2.74 36.26 -0.73
C LEU A 259 -1.93 35.02 -0.39
N VAL A 260 -0.83 35.22 0.34
CA VAL A 260 0.05 34.17 0.82
C VAL A 260 0.14 34.29 2.34
N ARG A 261 -0.07 33.20 3.07
CA ARG A 261 0.07 33.14 4.52
C ARG A 261 0.79 31.86 4.92
N ARG A 262 1.78 31.97 5.79
CA ARG A 262 2.45 30.81 6.40
C ARG A 262 1.87 30.51 7.78
N ALA A 263 1.64 29.23 8.05
CA ALA A 263 1.23 28.70 9.36
C ALA A 263 2.08 27.47 9.70
N GLY A 264 3.16 27.66 10.46
CA GLY A 264 4.11 26.59 10.79
C GLY A 264 4.84 26.07 9.53
N PRO A 265 4.75 24.77 9.19
CA PRO A 265 5.26 24.19 7.95
C PRO A 265 4.32 24.35 6.75
N LEU A 266 3.10 24.88 6.95
CA LEU A 266 2.13 25.11 5.90
C LEU A 266 2.31 26.49 5.27
N LEU A 267 2.22 26.54 3.95
CA LEU A 267 2.05 27.75 3.17
C LEU A 267 0.70 27.70 2.47
N ALA A 268 -0.15 28.69 2.71
CA ALA A 268 -1.46 28.80 2.13
C ALA A 268 -1.48 29.94 1.11
N VAL A 269 -1.98 29.64 -0.09
CA VAL A 269 -2.07 30.60 -1.19
C VAL A 269 -3.49 30.59 -1.74
N THR A 270 -4.09 31.78 -1.86
CA THR A 270 -5.40 31.95 -2.50
C THR A 270 -5.23 32.50 -3.90
N THR A 271 -6.04 32.00 -4.85
CA THR A 271 -6.04 32.39 -6.27
C THR A 271 -7.48 32.47 -6.79
N GLY A 272 -7.66 33.05 -7.98
CA GLY A 272 -8.96 33.19 -8.66
C GLY A 272 -9.70 34.48 -8.29
N HIS A 273 -11.04 34.40 -8.20
CA HIS A 273 -11.93 35.57 -8.04
C HIS A 273 -12.54 35.66 -6.64
N LEU A 274 -11.69 35.68 -5.61
CA LEU A 274 -12.10 35.86 -4.22
C LEU A 274 -12.15 37.35 -3.87
N ASP A 275 -13.17 37.76 -3.12
CA ASP A 275 -13.14 39.06 -2.46
C ASP A 275 -12.03 39.09 -1.40
N PRO A 276 -11.30 40.20 -1.21
CA PRO A 276 -10.18 40.25 -0.26
C PRO A 276 -10.57 39.89 1.19
N GLY A 277 -11.81 40.16 1.60
CA GLY A 277 -12.32 39.71 2.90
C GLY A 277 -12.53 38.20 3.00
N GLU A 278 -12.98 37.57 1.92
CA GLU A 278 -13.16 36.10 1.84
C GLU A 278 -11.81 35.39 1.77
N ALA A 279 -10.86 35.91 0.97
CA ALA A 279 -9.50 35.37 0.88
C ALA A 279 -8.79 35.43 2.25
N ARG A 280 -8.86 36.57 2.96
CA ARG A 280 -8.29 36.68 4.32
C ARG A 280 -8.96 35.71 5.29
N LYS A 281 -10.29 35.60 5.26
CA LYS A 281 -11.02 34.67 6.13
C LYS A 281 -10.59 33.22 5.89
N LEU A 282 -10.50 32.79 4.63
CA LEU A 282 -10.02 31.45 4.27
C LEU A 282 -8.62 31.20 4.80
N LEU A 283 -7.73 32.19 4.67
CA LEU A 283 -6.37 32.08 5.18
C LEU A 283 -6.34 32.05 6.70
N ASP A 284 -7.13 32.85 7.39
CA ASP A 284 -7.18 32.94 8.86
C ASP A 284 -7.72 31.65 9.50
N ASP A 285 -8.69 30.99 8.86
CA ASP A 285 -9.27 29.72 9.33
C ASP A 285 -8.26 28.54 9.29
N ILE A 286 -7.11 28.70 8.63
CA ILE A 286 -6.05 27.70 8.58
C ILE A 286 -5.25 27.75 9.88
N HIS A 287 -5.43 26.71 10.69
CA HIS A 287 -4.71 26.52 11.94
C HIS A 287 -3.84 25.28 11.83
N TYR A 288 -2.51 25.47 11.78
CA TYR A 288 -1.59 24.37 11.96
C TYR A 288 -1.61 23.93 13.42
N ASN A 289 -2.28 22.80 13.68
CA ASN A 289 -2.19 22.12 14.95
C ASN A 289 -1.12 21.04 14.80
N ALA A 290 0.01 21.20 15.50
CA ALA A 290 0.95 20.11 15.69
C ALA A 290 0.25 19.03 16.53
N GLY A 291 -0.56 18.20 15.88
CA GLY A 291 -1.07 16.98 16.47
C GLY A 291 0.13 16.11 16.77
N ILE A 292 0.57 16.08 18.02
CA ILE A 292 1.52 15.08 18.50
C ILE A 292 0.75 13.76 18.42
N VAL A 293 0.76 13.13 17.24
CA VAL A 293 0.53 11.70 17.15
C VAL A 293 1.73 11.13 17.87
N TRP A 294 1.54 10.76 19.14
CA TRP A 294 2.46 9.89 19.83
C TRP A 294 2.55 8.64 18.97
N SER A 295 3.55 8.57 18.10
CA SER A 295 4.02 7.29 17.62
C SER A 295 4.45 6.59 18.89
N ASN A 296 3.67 5.61 19.33
CA ASN A 296 4.08 4.76 20.42
C ASN A 296 5.25 3.88 19.93
N THR A 297 6.40 4.50 19.70
CA THR A 297 7.71 3.86 19.69
C THR A 297 8.39 4.00 21.05
N LEU A 298 7.79 4.72 22.01
CA LEU A 298 8.21 4.75 23.42
C LEU A 298 7.00 4.70 24.38
N ALA A 299 6.32 3.56 24.49
CA ALA A 299 5.50 3.23 25.66
C ALA A 299 5.10 1.73 25.67
N GLY A 300 6.05 0.87 26.07
CA GLY A 300 5.86 -0.27 27.01
C GLY A 300 4.72 -1.29 26.86
N SER A 301 3.86 -1.24 25.86
CA SER A 301 2.66 -2.08 25.77
C SER A 301 2.75 -3.18 24.70
N GLY A 302 3.54 -2.96 23.65
CA GLY A 302 3.79 -3.93 22.58
C GLY A 302 4.89 -4.94 22.92
N GLU A 303 5.97 -4.51 23.57
CA GLU A 303 7.07 -5.40 23.96
C GLU A 303 6.68 -6.34 25.09
N ALA A 304 6.00 -5.88 26.13
CA ALA A 304 5.54 -6.76 27.21
C ALA A 304 4.61 -7.86 26.69
N LYS A 305 3.70 -7.54 25.75
CA LYS A 305 2.84 -8.54 25.11
C LYS A 305 3.61 -9.46 24.15
N LYS A 306 4.59 -8.95 23.40
CA LYS A 306 5.45 -9.77 22.53
C LYS A 306 6.35 -10.70 23.35
N THR A 307 6.97 -10.21 24.42
CA THR A 307 7.78 -10.98 25.37
C THR A 307 6.92 -11.99 26.11
N ALA A 308 5.71 -11.63 26.57
CA ALA A 308 4.79 -12.57 27.18
C ALA A 308 4.32 -13.66 26.21
N SER A 309 4.01 -13.31 24.95
CA SER A 309 3.68 -14.26 23.89
C SER A 309 4.86 -15.21 23.58
N LEU A 310 6.07 -14.68 23.56
CA LEU A 310 7.29 -15.45 23.29
C LEU A 310 7.64 -16.39 24.46
N LEU A 311 7.52 -15.91 25.70
CA LEU A 311 7.67 -16.75 26.90
C LEU A 311 6.58 -17.83 26.98
N LEU A 312 5.33 -17.49 26.65
CA LEU A 312 4.21 -18.43 26.69
C LEU A 312 4.36 -19.52 25.60
N SER A 313 4.82 -19.16 24.40
CA SER A 313 5.10 -20.12 23.33
C SER A 313 6.29 -21.04 23.65
N ILE A 314 7.35 -20.52 24.27
CA ILE A 314 8.44 -21.37 24.79
C ILE A 314 7.93 -22.32 25.88
N ALA A 315 7.17 -21.82 26.86
CA ALA A 315 6.61 -22.65 27.94
C ALA A 315 5.68 -23.75 27.39
N TYR A 316 4.87 -23.44 26.38
CA TYR A 316 4.01 -24.43 25.75
C TYR A 316 4.83 -25.53 25.02
N MET A 317 5.88 -25.13 24.30
CA MET A 317 6.77 -26.06 23.61
C MET A 317 7.53 -26.98 24.56
N THR A 318 8.02 -26.45 25.69
CA THR A 318 8.74 -27.28 26.69
C THR A 318 7.80 -28.27 27.37
N ILE A 319 6.59 -27.86 27.74
CA ILE A 319 5.58 -28.77 28.31
C ILE A 319 5.19 -29.86 27.31
N ALA A 320 4.95 -29.49 26.05
CA ALA A 320 4.62 -30.45 25.00
C ALA A 320 5.75 -31.46 24.77
N LEU A 321 7.01 -31.01 24.73
CA LEU A 321 8.18 -31.89 24.60
C LEU A 321 8.35 -32.81 25.82
N ALA A 322 8.14 -32.29 27.04
CA ALA A 322 8.23 -33.11 28.25
C ALA A 322 7.16 -34.21 28.29
N LEU A 323 5.91 -33.88 27.90
CA LEU A 323 4.83 -34.86 27.77
C LEU A 323 5.15 -35.90 26.70
N ALA A 324 5.64 -35.49 25.54
CA ALA A 324 6.05 -36.40 24.47
C ALA A 324 7.17 -37.36 24.95
N ALA A 325 8.17 -36.84 25.67
CA ALA A 325 9.25 -37.64 26.23
C ALA A 325 8.76 -38.65 27.28
N LEU A 326 7.80 -38.28 28.14
CA LEU A 326 7.19 -39.21 29.10
C LEU A 326 6.42 -40.32 28.39
N VAL A 327 5.62 -40.00 27.38
CA VAL A 327 4.88 -40.98 26.59
C VAL A 327 5.84 -41.94 25.89
N LEU A 328 6.88 -41.42 25.24
CA LEU A 328 7.93 -42.21 24.60
C LEU A 328 8.68 -43.08 25.61
N GLY A 329 9.01 -42.56 26.79
CA GLY A 329 9.68 -43.29 27.86
C GLY A 329 8.85 -44.45 28.38
N VAL A 330 7.54 -44.25 28.60
CA VAL A 330 6.61 -45.32 29.00
C VAL A 330 6.47 -46.36 27.88
N PHE A 331 6.32 -45.93 26.62
CA PHE A 331 6.20 -46.85 25.49
C PHE A 331 7.47 -47.68 25.26
N LEU A 332 8.64 -47.04 25.22
CA LEU A 332 9.91 -47.72 24.98
C LEU A 332 10.38 -48.54 26.19
N GLY A 333 10.22 -48.02 27.40
CA GLY A 333 10.57 -48.70 28.65
C GLY A 333 9.61 -49.84 28.98
N GLY A 334 8.31 -49.59 28.93
CA GLY A 334 7.26 -50.60 29.14
C GLY A 334 7.25 -51.66 28.05
N GLY A 335 7.44 -51.27 26.78
CA GLY A 335 7.58 -52.20 25.67
C GLY A 335 8.80 -53.13 25.82
N ARG A 336 9.95 -52.62 26.23
CA ARG A 336 11.14 -53.46 26.50
C ARG A 336 10.94 -54.39 27.70
N ALA A 337 10.25 -53.94 28.75
CA ALA A 337 9.95 -54.77 29.91
C ALA A 337 9.00 -55.92 29.56
N LEU A 338 7.93 -55.66 28.80
CA LEU A 338 7.00 -56.68 28.30
C LEU A 338 7.69 -57.69 27.37
N ILE A 339 8.55 -57.24 26.47
CA ILE A 339 9.34 -58.13 25.60
C ILE A 339 10.30 -59.02 26.41
N ARG A 340 10.89 -58.49 27.49
CA ARG A 340 11.75 -59.28 28.41
C ARG A 340 10.95 -60.31 29.20
N MET A 341 9.77 -59.94 29.68
CA MET A 341 8.86 -60.82 30.41
C MET A 341 8.35 -61.96 29.51
N ALA A 342 7.97 -61.65 28.26
CA ALA A 342 7.59 -62.65 27.26
C ALA A 342 8.73 -63.60 26.88
N ARG A 343 10.00 -63.18 27.06
CA ARG A 343 11.21 -64.00 26.86
C ARG A 343 11.72 -64.70 28.13
N GLY A 344 10.97 -64.63 29.24
CA GLY A 344 11.23 -65.42 30.45
C GLY A 344 12.46 -65.00 31.28
N LYS A 345 12.92 -63.74 31.19
CA LYS A 345 14.06 -63.23 32.00
C LYS A 345 13.57 -62.31 33.15
N PRO A 346 14.21 -62.34 34.34
CA PRO A 346 13.81 -61.51 35.49
C PRO A 346 14.03 -60.00 35.26
N LEU A 347 13.22 -59.17 35.96
CA LEU A 347 13.02 -57.74 35.67
C LEU A 347 14.16 -56.79 36.10
N SER A 348 15.19 -57.25 36.83
CA SER A 348 16.27 -56.40 37.34
C SER A 348 17.65 -57.03 37.13
N THR A 349 18.61 -56.25 36.61
CA THR A 349 20.03 -56.63 36.42
C THR A 349 20.86 -56.61 37.72
N MET A 350 20.23 -56.39 38.87
CA MET A 350 20.92 -56.27 40.16
C MET A 350 21.40 -57.62 40.74
N ASN A 351 21.00 -58.74 40.14
CA ASN A 351 21.39 -60.09 40.57
C ASN A 351 22.35 -60.80 39.59
N ASP A 352 22.86 -60.11 38.57
CA ASP A 352 23.83 -60.69 37.60
C ASP A 352 25.30 -60.42 38.00
N ASP A 353 25.56 -59.98 39.23
CA ASP A 353 26.93 -59.86 39.76
C ASP A 353 27.44 -61.24 40.19
N ASP A 354 27.81 -62.08 39.23
CA ASP A 354 28.63 -63.27 39.48
C ASP A 354 30.02 -62.83 40.00
N PHE A 355 30.19 -62.85 41.32
CA PHE A 355 31.46 -62.58 41.99
C PHE A 355 32.51 -63.62 41.60
N ILE A 356 33.55 -63.18 40.89
CA ILE A 356 34.74 -63.98 40.58
C ILE A 356 35.55 -64.18 41.87
N SER A 357 35.42 -65.35 42.51
CA SER A 357 36.25 -65.72 43.67
C SER A 357 37.64 -66.21 43.22
N LEU A 358 38.69 -65.49 43.59
CA LEU A 358 40.08 -65.98 43.47
C LEU A 358 40.40 -66.95 44.61
N LYS A 359 40.65 -68.22 44.28
CA LYS A 359 41.23 -69.21 45.20
C LYS A 359 42.70 -68.89 45.44
N LEU A 360 43.04 -68.35 46.60
CA LEU A 360 44.40 -68.41 47.14
C LEU A 360 44.46 -69.54 48.17
N GLY A 361 45.38 -70.48 47.94
CA GLY A 361 45.62 -71.65 48.78
C GLY A 361 46.20 -71.28 50.15
N ARG A 362 45.96 -72.19 51.10
CA ARG A 362 46.23 -72.17 52.55
C ARG A 362 47.46 -71.41 53.04
#